data_AF-A0A520R5W4-F1
#
_entry.id   AF-A0A520R5W4-F1
#
_cell.length_a   1.000
_cell.length_b   1.000
_cell.length_c   1.000
_cell.angle_alpha   90.00
_cell.angle_beta   90.00
_cell.angle_gamma   90.00
#
_symmetry.space_group_name_H-M   'P 1'
#
loop_
_entity.id
_entity.type
_entity.pdbx_description
1 polymer ?
#
loop_
_entity_poly.entity_id
_entity_poly.type
_entity_poly.pdbx_seq_one_letter_code
_entity_poly.pdbx_strand_id
1 'polypeptide(L)'
;MRSVLFSPAVRVGLSALLVVTIFGVGTAEARDDRRSVQCSKDGDDRRGRSARNSRDCEDARSDRRRSDKHRDKRGEVDKKRGEKTRATERREASRYHDRRHERRYERRQERRQERRQERRQERRQERRQELRQERRQERRQDRRQARRQAERYDRYYDRYYDRYYDRRYDPYYGHKRVRHYRKRGSEVVFRRSIPTRHGARIVVVEEIYYGRRRAQRVCSVFVRGRYARDVPYRRIKRAAFNNCSRHARIDIRA
;
A
#
# COMPACT_ATOMS: atom_id res chain seq x y z
N MET A 1 -17.82 -0.37 -33.50
CA MET A 1 -17.40 0.53 -32.40
C MET A 1 -16.71 -0.31 -31.33
N ARG A 2 -15.37 -0.32 -31.31
CA ARG A 2 -14.55 -1.13 -30.38
C ARG A 2 -13.91 -0.19 -29.37
N SER A 3 -14.36 -0.26 -28.13
CA SER A 3 -13.78 0.46 -27.00
C SER A 3 -12.50 -0.25 -26.54
N VAL A 4 -11.37 0.40 -26.76
CA VAL A 4 -10.04 -0.02 -26.31
C VAL A 4 -9.88 0.47 -24.86
N LEU A 5 -9.70 -0.46 -23.93
CA LEU A 5 -9.41 -0.16 -22.53
C LEU A 5 -7.92 0.17 -22.38
N PHE A 6 -7.63 1.45 -22.16
CA PHE A 6 -6.31 1.95 -21.78
C PHE A 6 -6.07 1.70 -20.28
N SER A 7 -5.02 0.96 -19.95
CA SER A 7 -4.50 0.85 -18.58
C SER A 7 -3.55 2.02 -18.30
N PRO A 8 -3.73 2.79 -17.21
CA PRO A 8 -2.74 3.79 -16.83
C PRO A 8 -1.57 3.11 -16.09
N ALA A 9 -0.37 3.28 -16.64
CA ALA A 9 0.88 2.94 -15.99
C ALA A 9 1.13 3.88 -14.81
N VAL A 10 1.42 3.30 -13.65
CA VAL A 10 1.78 4.00 -12.41
C VAL A 10 3.18 4.58 -12.58
N ARG A 11 3.26 5.92 -12.68
CA ARG A 11 4.52 6.67 -12.60
C ARG A 11 4.96 6.72 -11.14
N VAL A 12 6.04 6.03 -10.80
CA VAL A 12 6.75 6.20 -9.54
C VAL A 12 7.75 7.34 -9.74
N GLY A 13 7.38 8.55 -9.32
CA GLY A 13 8.30 9.65 -9.12
C GLY A 13 8.61 9.74 -7.64
N LEU A 14 9.83 9.40 -7.25
CA LEU A 14 10.33 9.64 -5.90
C LEU A 14 11.44 10.69 -5.98
N SER A 15 11.06 11.84 -5.50
CA SER A 15 11.74 13.12 -5.53
C SER A 15 12.92 13.16 -4.57
N ALA A 16 13.93 13.90 -5.01
CA ALA A 16 15.08 14.40 -4.28
C ALA A 16 14.81 14.69 -2.79
N LEU A 17 15.61 14.07 -1.91
CA LEU A 17 15.80 14.55 -0.54
C LEU A 17 17.02 15.45 -0.49
N LEU A 18 16.72 16.69 -0.12
CA LEU A 18 17.57 17.85 0.00
C LEU A 18 18.54 17.70 1.18
N VAL A 19 19.79 18.04 0.90
CA VAL A 19 20.89 18.27 1.84
C VAL A 19 20.51 19.38 2.82
N VAL A 20 20.64 19.14 4.13
CA VAL A 20 20.67 20.20 5.14
C VAL A 20 22.00 20.10 5.88
N THR A 21 22.95 20.91 5.42
CA THR A 21 24.18 21.28 6.13
C THR A 21 23.80 22.26 7.24
N ILE A 22 24.09 21.92 8.50
CA ILE A 22 23.94 22.84 9.64
C ILE A 22 25.31 23.46 9.92
N PHE A 23 25.37 24.78 9.72
CA PHE A 23 26.46 25.69 10.01
C PHE A 23 26.79 25.75 11.51
N GLY A 24 28.06 26.01 11.80
CA GLY A 24 28.64 26.05 13.13
C GLY A 24 28.24 27.23 13.99
N VAL A 25 28.44 27.05 15.29
CA VAL A 25 28.30 28.09 16.32
C VAL A 25 29.66 28.26 16.97
N GLY A 26 30.38 29.31 16.59
CA GLY A 26 31.58 29.77 17.28
C GLY A 26 31.20 30.53 18.54
N THR A 27 31.73 30.10 19.68
CA THR A 27 31.63 30.80 20.95
C THR A 27 32.80 31.76 21.08
N ALA A 28 32.53 33.06 21.05
CA ALA A 28 33.51 34.11 21.31
C ALA A 28 33.76 34.22 22.82
N GLU A 29 34.99 33.93 23.24
CA GLU A 29 35.49 34.21 24.59
C GLU A 29 35.74 35.71 24.75
N ALA A 30 35.00 36.34 25.66
CA ALA A 30 35.24 37.72 26.07
C ALA A 30 36.41 37.75 27.07
N ARG A 31 37.51 38.41 26.66
CA ARG A 31 38.65 38.76 27.52
C ARG A 31 38.25 39.90 28.45
N ASP A 32 38.48 39.71 29.74
CA ASP A 32 38.17 40.67 30.81
C ASP A 32 39.49 41.34 31.24
N ASP A 33 39.81 42.49 30.62
CA ASP A 33 41.00 43.30 30.92
C ASP A 33 40.78 44.13 32.19
N ARG A 34 41.08 43.54 33.36
CA ARG A 34 41.18 44.30 34.61
C ARG A 34 42.54 44.99 34.72
N ARG A 35 42.59 46.25 34.27
CA ARG A 35 43.64 47.23 34.62
C ARG A 35 43.63 47.48 36.14
N SER A 36 44.61 46.92 36.84
CA SER A 36 44.95 47.30 38.21
C SER A 36 45.66 48.66 38.20
N VAL A 37 44.99 49.69 38.72
CA VAL A 37 45.62 50.98 39.03
C VAL A 37 46.44 50.79 40.31
N GLN A 38 47.76 50.60 40.16
CA GLN A 38 48.71 50.70 41.26
C GLN A 38 48.91 52.18 41.58
N CYS A 39 48.45 52.63 42.75
CA CYS A 39 48.87 53.91 43.30
C CYS A 39 50.29 53.73 43.84
N SER A 40 51.27 54.27 43.13
CA SER A 40 52.66 54.36 43.56
C SER A 40 52.76 55.07 44.90
N LYS A 41 53.38 54.40 45.87
CA LYS A 41 53.87 54.99 47.12
C LYS A 41 55.31 55.45 46.86
N ASP A 42 55.48 56.63 46.31
CA ASP A 42 56.77 57.30 46.29
C ASP A 42 56.56 58.77 46.69
N GLY A 43 57.33 59.24 47.67
CA GLY A 43 57.24 60.61 48.16
C GLY A 43 57.91 60.80 49.51
N ASP A 44 59.24 60.74 49.49
CA ASP A 44 60.17 61.08 50.55
C ASP A 44 59.93 62.45 51.21
N ASP A 45 60.27 62.48 52.50
CA ASP A 45 60.88 63.56 53.27
C ASP A 45 60.77 65.00 52.75
N ARG A 46 60.12 65.87 53.55
CA ARG A 46 60.82 67.07 54.07
C ARG A 46 60.09 67.75 55.22
N ARG A 47 60.93 68.01 56.22
CA ARG A 47 60.79 68.84 57.41
C ARG A 47 59.93 70.09 57.23
N GLY A 48 59.05 70.27 58.21
CA GLY A 48 58.84 71.56 58.87
C GLY A 48 57.85 72.49 58.18
N ARG A 49 56.66 72.63 58.79
CA ARG A 49 56.19 73.91 59.35
C ARG A 49 54.77 73.77 59.90
N SER A 50 54.60 74.45 61.02
CA SER A 50 53.37 75.04 61.56
C SER A 50 52.20 74.11 61.89
N ALA A 51 52.09 73.85 63.18
CA ALA A 51 50.89 73.47 63.91
C ALA A 51 49.80 74.58 63.90
N ARG A 52 49.32 74.95 62.72
CA ARG A 52 48.02 75.61 62.52
C ARG A 52 47.32 74.77 61.45
N ASN A 53 46.22 74.11 61.83
CA ASN A 53 45.21 73.42 61.01
C ASN A 53 44.62 72.18 61.73
N SER A 54 44.63 72.16 63.08
CA SER A 54 43.90 71.12 63.83
C SER A 54 42.38 71.31 63.77
N ARG A 55 41.89 72.54 63.55
CA ARG A 55 40.44 72.82 63.40
C ARG A 55 39.91 72.47 62.01
N ASP A 56 40.63 72.79 60.94
CA ASP A 56 40.19 72.46 59.56
C ASP A 56 40.17 70.93 59.28
N CYS A 57 40.99 70.15 60.00
CA CYS A 57 40.95 68.69 59.94
C CYS A 57 39.74 68.09 60.68
N GLU A 58 39.22 68.74 61.71
CA GLU A 58 38.03 68.27 62.43
C GLU A 58 36.75 68.57 61.66
N ASP A 59 36.67 69.72 60.98
CA ASP A 59 35.55 70.04 60.09
C ASP A 59 35.50 69.10 58.87
N ALA A 60 36.65 68.78 58.25
CA ALA A 60 36.72 67.79 57.17
C ALA A 60 36.37 66.35 57.63
N ARG A 61 36.65 66.00 58.90
CA ARG A 61 36.23 64.71 59.50
C ARG A 61 34.75 64.69 59.83
N SER A 62 34.17 65.83 60.24
CA SER A 62 32.75 66.00 60.49
C SER A 62 31.93 65.86 59.20
N ASP A 63 32.39 66.47 58.11
CA ASP A 63 31.74 66.37 56.80
C ASP A 63 31.90 64.99 56.15
N ARG A 64 33.02 64.28 56.38
CA ARG A 64 33.15 62.85 56.04
C ARG A 64 32.17 62.01 56.83
N ARG A 65 32.05 62.20 58.14
CA ARG A 65 31.08 61.47 58.97
C ARG A 65 29.61 61.76 58.60
N ARG A 66 29.28 62.99 58.19
CA ARG A 66 27.96 63.34 57.63
C ARG A 66 27.74 62.69 56.27
N SER A 67 28.75 62.69 55.38
CA SER A 67 28.68 62.01 54.08
C SER A 67 28.52 60.49 54.23
N ASP A 68 29.24 59.86 55.15
CA ASP A 68 29.16 58.42 55.40
C ASP A 68 27.76 58.04 55.91
N LYS A 69 27.18 58.82 56.83
CA LYS A 69 25.78 58.63 57.29
C LYS A 69 24.74 58.77 56.17
N HIS A 70 24.96 59.65 55.19
CA HIS A 70 24.07 59.78 54.03
C HIS A 70 24.29 58.66 52.99
N ARG A 71 25.52 58.13 52.90
CA ARG A 71 25.86 57.00 52.03
C ARG A 71 25.20 55.70 52.50
N ASP A 72 25.15 55.49 53.81
CA ASP A 72 24.48 54.33 54.41
C ASP A 72 22.98 54.31 54.12
N LYS A 73 22.30 55.46 54.20
CA LYS A 73 20.87 55.56 53.89
C LYS A 73 20.56 55.35 52.40
N ARG A 74 21.39 55.85 51.48
CA ARG A 74 21.21 55.60 50.04
C ARG A 74 21.45 54.13 49.68
N GLY A 75 22.49 53.51 50.26
CA GLY A 75 22.78 52.10 50.05
C GLY A 75 21.63 51.18 50.49
N GLU A 76 20.91 51.54 51.56
CA GLU A 76 19.76 50.76 52.04
C GLU A 76 18.55 50.83 51.08
N VAL A 77 18.28 52.00 50.49
CA VAL A 77 17.21 52.18 49.50
C VAL A 77 17.52 51.43 48.21
N ASP A 78 18.76 51.50 47.73
CA ASP A 78 19.20 50.78 46.54
C ASP A 78 19.17 49.26 46.74
N LYS A 79 19.53 48.78 47.95
CA LYS A 79 19.41 47.37 48.32
C LYS A 79 17.94 46.91 48.31
N LYS A 80 17.03 47.68 48.91
CA LYS A 80 15.58 47.39 48.89
C LYS A 80 15.01 47.39 47.47
N ARG A 81 15.46 48.32 46.62
CA ARG A 81 15.04 48.38 45.21
C ARG A 81 15.55 47.17 44.43
N GLY A 82 16.81 46.77 44.63
CA GLY A 82 17.41 45.58 44.00
C GLY A 82 16.77 44.27 44.47
N GLU A 83 16.36 44.16 45.73
CA GLU A 83 15.61 43.01 46.22
C GLU A 83 14.22 42.92 45.58
N LYS A 84 13.53 44.07 45.42
CA LYS A 84 12.23 44.11 44.74
C LYS A 84 12.34 43.68 43.28
N THR A 85 13.35 44.14 42.54
CA THR A 85 13.54 43.73 41.13
C THR A 85 13.90 42.26 41.00
N ARG A 86 14.78 41.73 41.85
CA ARG A 86 15.11 40.29 41.87
C ARG A 86 13.89 39.44 42.22
N ALA A 87 13.04 39.91 43.12
CA ALA A 87 11.80 39.21 43.46
C ALA A 87 10.82 39.18 42.27
N THR A 88 10.71 40.27 41.50
CA THR A 88 9.90 40.29 40.28
C THR A 88 10.48 39.38 39.19
N GLU A 89 11.79 39.41 38.96
CA GLU A 89 12.46 38.54 37.99
C GLU A 89 12.30 37.04 38.34
N ARG A 90 12.43 36.67 39.63
CA ARG A 90 12.19 35.30 40.09
C ARG A 90 10.75 34.86 39.83
N ARG A 91 9.77 35.74 40.08
CA ARG A 91 8.35 35.46 39.79
C ARG A 91 8.10 35.30 38.30
N GLU A 92 8.72 36.14 37.47
CA GLU A 92 8.60 36.04 36.01
C GLU A 92 9.27 34.79 35.46
N ALA A 93 10.45 34.43 35.97
CA ALA A 93 11.15 33.19 35.62
C ALA A 93 10.32 31.94 36.00
N SER A 94 9.70 31.93 37.19
CA SER A 94 8.77 30.87 37.59
C SER A 94 7.58 30.77 36.62
N ARG A 95 6.90 31.91 36.36
CA ARG A 95 5.79 31.97 35.39
C ARG A 95 6.20 31.55 33.98
N TYR A 96 7.44 31.80 33.58
CA TYR A 96 7.97 31.36 32.30
C TYR A 96 8.16 29.84 32.27
N HIS A 97 8.73 29.26 33.34
CA HIS A 97 8.87 27.82 33.48
C HIS A 97 7.51 27.12 33.49
N ASP A 98 6.53 27.63 34.24
CA ASP A 98 5.18 27.06 34.31
C ASP A 98 4.52 27.06 32.92
N ARG A 99 4.51 28.21 32.22
CA ARG A 99 4.00 28.32 30.84
C ARG A 99 4.75 27.44 29.83
N ARG A 100 6.03 27.14 30.09
CA ARG A 100 6.82 26.22 29.25
C ARG A 100 6.43 24.76 29.54
N HIS A 101 6.18 24.41 30.80
CA HIS A 101 5.73 23.09 31.21
C HIS A 101 4.31 22.78 30.71
N GLU A 102 3.38 23.73 30.82
CA GLU A 102 2.01 23.62 30.29
C GLU A 102 2.03 23.37 28.78
N ARG A 103 2.72 24.23 28.01
CA ARG A 103 2.86 24.06 26.56
C ARG A 103 3.57 22.77 26.14
N ARG A 104 4.41 22.20 27.02
CA ARG A 104 5.03 20.89 26.78
C ARG A 104 4.04 19.76 27.04
N TYR A 105 3.20 19.89 28.06
CA TYR A 105 2.19 18.91 28.43
C TYR A 105 1.06 18.86 27.39
N GLU A 106 0.52 20.01 26.98
CA GLU A 106 -0.49 20.13 25.93
C GLU A 106 -0.02 19.50 24.62
N ARG A 107 1.15 19.91 24.12
CA ARG A 107 1.74 19.31 22.91
C ARG A 107 2.03 17.80 23.05
N ARG A 108 2.23 17.29 24.26
CA ARG A 108 2.39 15.84 24.49
C ARG A 108 1.03 15.15 24.42
N GLN A 109 -0.03 15.74 24.96
CA GLN A 109 -1.40 15.21 24.90
C GLN A 109 -1.95 15.23 23.47
N GLU A 110 -1.82 16.34 22.75
CA GLU A 110 -2.23 16.47 21.35
C GLU A 110 -1.58 15.39 20.48
N ARG A 111 -0.24 15.29 20.52
CA ARG A 111 0.51 14.25 19.79
C ARG A 111 0.16 12.82 20.21
N ARG A 112 -0.38 12.62 21.42
CA ARG A 112 -0.86 11.30 21.86
C ARG A 112 -2.24 11.02 21.28
N GLN A 113 -3.12 12.03 21.21
CA GLN A 113 -4.44 11.91 20.61
C GLN A 113 -4.37 11.72 19.10
N GLU A 114 -3.57 12.52 18.39
CA GLU A 114 -3.33 12.39 16.94
C GLU A 114 -2.86 10.97 16.60
N ARG A 115 -1.79 10.50 17.25
CA ARG A 115 -1.28 9.14 17.05
C ARG A 115 -2.27 8.04 17.44
N ARG A 116 -3.24 8.33 18.30
CA ARG A 116 -4.31 7.37 18.63
C ARG A 116 -5.37 7.35 17.52
N GLN A 117 -5.70 8.51 16.94
CA GLN A 117 -6.63 8.62 15.83
C GLN A 117 -6.06 8.03 14.55
N GLU A 118 -4.82 8.35 14.18
CA GLU A 118 -4.13 7.77 13.01
C GLU A 118 -4.11 6.25 13.08
N ARG A 119 -3.61 5.67 14.19
CA ARG A 119 -3.60 4.21 14.40
C ARG A 119 -4.99 3.58 14.43
N ARG A 120 -6.04 4.34 14.74
CA ARG A 120 -7.43 3.84 14.66
C ARG A 120 -7.92 3.84 13.21
N GLN A 121 -7.58 4.85 12.43
CA GLN A 121 -7.94 4.93 11.02
C GLN A 121 -7.19 3.88 10.19
N GLU A 122 -5.87 3.75 10.39
CA GLU A 122 -5.03 2.75 9.73
C GLU A 122 -5.56 1.33 9.96
N ARG A 123 -5.75 0.93 11.23
CA ARG A 123 -6.35 -0.38 11.57
C ARG A 123 -7.78 -0.57 11.06
N ARG A 124 -8.52 0.50 10.76
CA ARG A 124 -9.86 0.41 10.15
C ARG A 124 -9.74 0.17 8.65
N GLN A 125 -8.76 0.79 8.00
CA GLN A 125 -8.48 0.59 6.58
C GLN A 125 -7.92 -0.81 6.31
N GLU A 126 -6.94 -1.26 7.10
CA GLU A 126 -6.37 -2.61 7.01
C GLU A 126 -7.46 -3.68 7.15
N ARG A 127 -8.24 -3.65 8.25
CA ARG A 127 -9.36 -4.59 8.45
C ARG A 127 -10.37 -4.55 7.32
N ARG A 128 -10.65 -3.37 6.74
CA ARG A 128 -11.56 -3.27 5.59
C ARG A 128 -10.97 -3.95 4.35
N GLN A 129 -9.67 -3.85 4.13
CA GLN A 129 -8.99 -4.52 3.01
C GLN A 129 -8.95 -6.03 3.22
N GLU A 130 -8.59 -6.50 4.42
CA GLU A 130 -8.58 -7.91 4.79
C GLU A 130 -9.96 -8.55 4.59
N LEU A 131 -11.02 -7.98 5.18
CA LEU A 131 -12.40 -8.45 5.02
C LEU A 131 -12.89 -8.43 3.57
N ARG A 132 -12.33 -7.55 2.72
CA ARG A 132 -12.65 -7.53 1.29
C ARG A 132 -11.97 -8.68 0.55
N GLN A 133 -10.72 -8.99 0.92
CA GLN A 133 -9.99 -10.12 0.35
C GLN A 133 -10.61 -11.45 0.78
N GLU A 134 -10.90 -11.61 2.08
CA GLU A 134 -11.53 -12.80 2.66
C GLU A 134 -12.88 -13.09 1.99
N ARG A 135 -13.80 -12.12 1.94
CA ARG A 135 -15.09 -12.26 1.24
C ARG A 135 -14.95 -12.56 -0.25
N ARG A 136 -13.86 -12.12 -0.89
CA ARG A 136 -13.60 -12.45 -2.31
C ARG A 136 -13.14 -13.90 -2.45
N GLN A 137 -12.37 -14.42 -1.51
CA GLN A 137 -11.95 -15.81 -1.50
C GLN A 137 -13.12 -16.74 -1.17
N GLU A 138 -13.91 -16.41 -0.15
CA GLU A 138 -15.13 -17.14 0.23
C GLU A 138 -16.10 -17.26 -0.95
N ARG A 139 -16.49 -16.14 -1.58
CA ARG A 139 -17.36 -16.17 -2.78
C ARG A 139 -16.78 -16.99 -3.94
N ARG A 140 -15.45 -17.06 -4.08
CA ARG A 140 -14.81 -17.90 -5.10
C ARG A 140 -14.93 -19.38 -4.74
N GLN A 141 -14.80 -19.74 -3.47
CA GLN A 141 -15.00 -21.11 -2.99
C GLN A 141 -16.46 -21.52 -3.15
N ASP A 142 -17.41 -20.69 -2.73
CA ASP A 142 -18.85 -20.95 -2.87
C ASP A 142 -19.25 -21.15 -4.32
N ARG A 143 -18.81 -20.27 -5.23
CA ARG A 143 -19.08 -20.43 -6.67
C ARG A 143 -18.51 -21.72 -7.24
N ARG A 144 -17.32 -22.15 -6.77
CA ARG A 144 -16.73 -23.43 -7.17
C ARG A 144 -17.55 -24.60 -6.65
N GLN A 145 -17.99 -24.56 -5.39
CA GLN A 145 -18.82 -25.61 -4.81
C GLN A 145 -20.19 -25.68 -5.48
N ALA A 146 -20.87 -24.54 -5.64
CA ALA A 146 -22.15 -24.44 -6.34
C ALA A 146 -22.06 -24.97 -7.77
N ARG A 147 -20.98 -24.65 -8.50
CA ARG A 147 -20.77 -25.18 -9.86
C ARG A 147 -20.58 -26.70 -9.85
N ARG A 148 -19.82 -27.25 -8.90
CA ARG A 148 -19.66 -28.72 -8.77
C ARG A 148 -20.99 -29.41 -8.44
N GLN A 149 -21.79 -28.80 -7.57
CA GLN A 149 -23.12 -29.32 -7.24
C GLN A 149 -24.06 -29.26 -8.46
N ALA A 150 -24.08 -28.15 -9.19
CA ALA A 150 -24.84 -28.01 -10.43
C ALA A 150 -24.41 -29.05 -11.48
N GLU A 151 -23.10 -29.21 -11.72
CA GLU A 151 -22.58 -30.22 -12.65
C GLU A 151 -22.94 -31.66 -12.21
N ARG A 152 -23.00 -31.93 -10.90
CA ARG A 152 -23.44 -33.23 -10.36
C ARG A 152 -24.94 -33.44 -10.61
N TYR A 153 -25.75 -32.41 -10.42
CA TYR A 153 -27.19 -32.44 -10.65
C TYR A 153 -27.52 -32.59 -12.14
N ASP A 154 -26.85 -31.85 -13.01
CA ASP A 154 -26.97 -31.97 -14.47
C ASP A 154 -26.64 -33.40 -14.91
N ARG A 155 -25.50 -33.96 -14.46
CA ARG A 155 -25.13 -35.35 -14.79
C ARG A 155 -26.15 -36.37 -14.28
N TYR A 156 -26.74 -36.12 -13.12
CA TYR A 156 -27.81 -36.97 -12.57
C TYR A 156 -29.04 -36.92 -13.46
N TYR A 157 -29.47 -35.72 -13.87
CA TYR A 157 -30.62 -35.51 -14.74
C TYR A 157 -30.42 -36.06 -16.15
N ASP A 158 -29.24 -35.88 -16.75
CA ASP A 158 -28.89 -36.48 -18.04
C ASP A 158 -29.04 -38.00 -17.97
N ARG A 159 -28.43 -38.65 -16.97
CA ARG A 159 -28.54 -40.11 -16.78
C ARG A 159 -29.97 -40.56 -16.52
N TYR A 160 -30.74 -39.77 -15.77
CA TYR A 160 -32.14 -40.07 -15.46
C TYR A 160 -33.01 -40.01 -16.72
N TYR A 161 -32.88 -38.95 -17.52
CA TYR A 161 -33.64 -38.78 -18.76
C TYR A 161 -33.22 -39.79 -19.83
N ASP A 162 -31.92 -40.08 -19.99
CA ASP A 162 -31.46 -41.13 -20.91
C ASP A 162 -32.14 -42.47 -20.59
N ARG A 163 -32.12 -42.89 -19.33
CA ARG A 163 -32.77 -44.15 -18.89
C ARG A 163 -34.30 -44.10 -19.06
N TYR A 164 -34.92 -42.95 -18.81
CA TYR A 164 -36.36 -42.78 -18.92
C TYR A 164 -36.83 -42.85 -20.38
N TYR A 165 -36.15 -42.17 -21.29
CA TYR A 165 -36.47 -42.21 -22.72
C TYR A 165 -36.14 -43.56 -23.36
N ASP A 166 -35.01 -44.18 -23.01
CA ASP A 166 -34.66 -45.52 -23.49
C ASP A 166 -35.72 -46.57 -23.08
N ARG A 167 -36.29 -46.46 -21.87
CA ARG A 167 -37.24 -47.46 -21.34
C ARG A 167 -38.68 -47.24 -21.82
N ARG A 168 -39.09 -45.98 -22.03
CA ARG A 168 -40.50 -45.64 -22.33
C ARG A 168 -40.79 -45.47 -23.81
N TYR A 169 -39.81 -45.04 -24.60
CA TYR A 169 -40.03 -44.67 -26.01
C TYR A 169 -39.69 -45.78 -27.02
N ASP A 170 -39.34 -46.98 -26.56
CA ASP A 170 -39.10 -48.13 -27.44
C ASP A 170 -40.02 -49.34 -27.18
N PRO A 171 -41.33 -49.24 -27.50
CA PRO A 171 -42.11 -50.45 -27.84
C PRO A 171 -42.57 -50.47 -29.31
N TYR A 172 -42.52 -49.35 -30.04
CA TYR A 172 -43.14 -49.24 -31.38
C TYR A 172 -42.13 -49.07 -32.53
N TYR A 173 -40.89 -48.65 -32.25
CA TYR A 173 -39.76 -48.77 -33.19
C TYR A 173 -38.87 -49.93 -32.76
N GLY A 174 -39.51 -51.09 -32.63
CA GLY A 174 -38.91 -52.28 -32.10
C GLY A 174 -37.54 -52.56 -32.66
N HIS A 175 -36.78 -53.27 -31.84
CA HIS A 175 -35.55 -53.96 -32.13
C HIS A 175 -35.58 -54.75 -33.46
N LYS A 176 -35.62 -54.07 -34.61
CA LYS A 176 -34.74 -54.38 -35.70
C LYS A 176 -33.40 -54.19 -35.05
N ARG A 177 -32.86 -55.29 -34.51
CA ARG A 177 -31.45 -55.46 -34.28
C ARG A 177 -30.85 -54.81 -35.51
N VAL A 178 -30.32 -53.60 -35.34
CA VAL A 178 -29.31 -53.10 -36.22
C VAL A 178 -28.19 -54.07 -35.91
N ARG A 179 -28.28 -55.28 -36.50
CA ARG A 179 -27.14 -55.93 -37.09
C ARG A 179 -26.57 -54.76 -37.84
N HIS A 180 -25.60 -54.12 -37.20
CA HIS A 180 -24.66 -53.31 -37.91
C HIS A 180 -24.28 -54.27 -39.02
N TYR A 181 -24.83 -54.05 -40.20
CA TYR A 181 -24.17 -54.43 -41.41
C TYR A 181 -22.87 -53.65 -41.25
N ARG A 182 -21.91 -54.24 -40.52
CA ARG A 182 -20.49 -54.19 -40.84
C ARG A 182 -20.52 -54.59 -42.30
N LYS A 183 -20.81 -53.60 -43.17
CA LYS A 183 -20.67 -53.76 -44.60
C LYS A 183 -19.26 -54.28 -44.70
N ARG A 184 -19.16 -55.54 -45.13
CA ARG A 184 -17.93 -56.27 -45.29
C ARG A 184 -16.98 -55.32 -46.01
N GLY A 185 -16.01 -54.76 -45.31
CA GLY A 185 -15.02 -53.86 -45.88
C GLY A 185 -15.10 -52.36 -45.57
N SER A 186 -15.61 -51.89 -44.42
CA SER A 186 -15.22 -50.54 -43.93
C SER A 186 -14.52 -50.58 -42.58
N GLU A 187 -13.29 -50.06 -42.50
CA GLU A 187 -12.48 -50.01 -41.28
C GLU A 187 -12.22 -48.55 -40.88
N VAL A 188 -12.49 -48.21 -39.62
CA VAL A 188 -12.20 -46.87 -39.07
C VAL A 188 -10.71 -46.82 -38.75
N VAL A 189 -9.96 -46.05 -39.53
CA VAL A 189 -8.50 -45.91 -39.35
C VAL A 189 -8.18 -44.78 -38.40
N PHE A 190 -8.99 -43.73 -38.40
CA PHE A 190 -8.73 -42.54 -37.60
C PHE A 190 -10.01 -41.94 -37.05
N ARG A 191 -9.99 -41.58 -35.76
CA ARG A 191 -11.08 -40.85 -35.12
C ARG A 191 -10.53 -39.80 -34.17
N ARG A 192 -10.89 -38.54 -34.39
CA ARG A 192 -10.50 -37.42 -33.52
C ARG A 192 -11.68 -36.53 -33.20
N SER A 193 -11.78 -36.13 -31.93
CA SER A 193 -12.77 -35.16 -31.45
C SER A 193 -12.08 -33.85 -31.10
N ILE A 194 -12.50 -32.76 -31.74
CA ILE A 194 -11.96 -31.41 -31.55
C ILE A 194 -13.01 -30.56 -30.83
N PRO A 195 -12.77 -30.15 -29.56
CA PRO A 195 -13.70 -29.28 -28.85
C PRO A 195 -13.71 -27.88 -29.48
N THR A 196 -14.89 -27.26 -29.50
CA THR A 196 -15.09 -25.88 -29.93
C THR A 196 -15.40 -24.97 -28.74
N ARG A 197 -15.22 -23.67 -28.93
CA ARG A 197 -15.52 -22.66 -27.89
C ARG A 197 -16.99 -22.66 -27.46
N HIS A 198 -17.88 -23.08 -28.35
CA HIS A 198 -19.33 -23.10 -28.13
C HIS A 198 -19.81 -24.41 -27.50
N GLY A 199 -18.92 -25.26 -26.97
CA GLY A 199 -19.34 -26.54 -26.38
C GLY A 199 -19.79 -27.61 -27.39
N ALA A 200 -19.78 -27.30 -28.69
CA ALA A 200 -19.85 -28.31 -29.75
C ALA A 200 -18.49 -29.01 -29.94
N ARG A 201 -18.50 -30.19 -30.54
CA ARG A 201 -17.32 -31.00 -30.86
C ARG A 201 -17.35 -31.36 -32.34
N ILE A 202 -16.26 -31.09 -33.04
CA ILE A 202 -16.08 -31.55 -34.42
C ILE A 202 -15.45 -32.95 -34.34
N VAL A 203 -16.15 -33.96 -34.83
CA VAL A 203 -15.68 -35.34 -34.89
C VAL A 203 -15.25 -35.65 -36.31
N VAL A 204 -13.97 -35.91 -36.49
CA VAL A 204 -13.39 -36.34 -37.75
C VAL A 204 -13.22 -37.86 -37.68
N VAL A 205 -13.77 -38.58 -38.65
CA VAL A 205 -13.67 -40.04 -38.79
C VAL A 205 -13.17 -40.36 -40.18
N GLU A 206 -12.02 -41.02 -40.27
CA GLU A 206 -11.51 -41.55 -41.53
C GLU A 206 -11.74 -43.05 -41.60
N GLU A 207 -12.43 -43.49 -42.66
CA GLU A 207 -12.79 -44.87 -42.91
C GLU A 207 -12.17 -45.33 -44.23
N ILE A 208 -11.61 -46.54 -44.25
CA ILE A 208 -11.20 -47.21 -45.49
C ILE A 208 -12.33 -48.14 -45.94
N TYR A 209 -12.84 -47.91 -47.15
CA TYR A 209 -13.81 -48.77 -47.83
C TYR A 209 -13.08 -49.68 -48.83
N TYR A 210 -13.05 -50.98 -48.57
CA TYR A 210 -12.52 -52.00 -49.46
C TYR A 210 -13.54 -52.34 -50.54
N GLY A 211 -13.51 -51.58 -51.65
CA GLY A 211 -14.30 -51.89 -52.84
C GLY A 211 -13.66 -52.98 -53.71
N ARG A 212 -14.40 -53.51 -54.69
CA ARG A 212 -13.91 -54.56 -55.62
C ARG A 212 -12.69 -54.16 -56.46
N ARG A 213 -12.44 -52.87 -56.67
CA ARG A 213 -11.38 -52.37 -57.57
C ARG A 213 -10.21 -51.73 -56.83
N ARG A 214 -10.46 -50.91 -55.79
CA ARG A 214 -9.45 -50.26 -54.94
C ARG A 214 -10.04 -49.90 -53.57
N ALA A 215 -9.19 -49.83 -52.56
CA ALA A 215 -9.55 -49.28 -51.25
C ALA A 215 -9.73 -47.76 -51.37
N GLN A 216 -10.85 -47.23 -50.89
CA GLN A 216 -11.16 -45.79 -50.89
C GLN A 216 -11.14 -45.25 -49.46
N ARG A 217 -10.39 -44.17 -49.23
CA ARG A 217 -10.43 -43.45 -47.94
C ARG A 217 -11.52 -42.40 -47.99
N VAL A 218 -12.42 -42.42 -47.02
CA VAL A 218 -13.48 -41.42 -46.86
C VAL A 218 -13.31 -40.79 -45.48
N CYS A 219 -13.12 -39.48 -45.47
CA CYS A 219 -13.04 -38.70 -44.24
C CYS A 219 -14.38 -38.01 -43.99
N SER A 220 -15.15 -38.55 -43.05
CA SER A 220 -16.42 -37.99 -42.63
C SER A 220 -16.22 -37.03 -41.47
N VAL A 221 -16.72 -35.80 -41.60
CA VAL A 221 -16.65 -34.77 -40.56
C VAL A 221 -18.05 -34.46 -40.06
N PHE A 222 -18.25 -34.66 -38.77
CA PHE A 222 -19.52 -34.43 -38.09
C PHE A 222 -19.37 -33.33 -37.04
N VAL A 223 -20.40 -32.50 -36.85
CA VAL A 223 -20.47 -31.60 -35.70
C VAL A 223 -21.50 -32.13 -34.72
N ARG A 224 -21.10 -32.34 -33.47
CA ARG A 224 -21.99 -32.80 -32.39
C ARG A 224 -22.07 -31.77 -31.27
N GLY A 225 -23.24 -31.66 -30.64
CA GLY A 225 -23.48 -30.83 -29.46
C GLY A 225 -24.56 -29.77 -29.68
N ARG A 226 -25.00 -29.15 -28.57
CA ARG A 226 -26.13 -28.19 -28.52
C ARG A 226 -25.97 -26.99 -29.46
N TYR A 227 -24.73 -26.61 -29.75
CA TYR A 227 -24.38 -25.45 -30.57
C TYR A 227 -23.69 -25.86 -31.89
N ALA A 228 -24.04 -27.04 -32.44
CA ALA A 228 -23.45 -27.53 -33.68
C ALA A 228 -23.67 -26.56 -34.86
N ARG A 229 -24.85 -25.94 -34.92
CA ARG A 229 -25.23 -24.94 -35.94
C ARG A 229 -24.37 -23.67 -35.89
N ASP A 230 -23.83 -23.35 -34.72
CA ASP A 230 -23.01 -22.14 -34.53
C ASP A 230 -21.54 -22.35 -34.90
N VAL A 231 -21.14 -23.58 -35.26
CA VAL A 231 -19.77 -23.85 -35.68
C VAL A 231 -19.58 -23.35 -37.11
N PRO A 232 -18.72 -22.33 -37.34
CA PRO A 232 -18.58 -21.75 -38.66
C PRO A 232 -18.02 -22.77 -39.65
N TYR A 233 -18.62 -22.85 -40.84
CA TYR A 233 -18.23 -23.80 -41.89
C TYR A 233 -16.74 -23.78 -42.22
N ARG A 234 -16.11 -22.59 -42.22
CA ARG A 234 -14.65 -22.44 -42.43
C ARG A 234 -13.82 -23.22 -41.40
N ARG A 235 -14.27 -23.31 -40.16
CA ARG A 235 -13.60 -24.06 -39.08
C ARG A 235 -13.77 -25.56 -39.26
N ILE A 236 -14.96 -26.01 -39.70
CA ILE A 236 -15.22 -27.41 -40.05
C ILE A 236 -14.30 -27.84 -41.20
N LYS A 237 -14.24 -27.04 -42.27
CA LYS A 237 -13.38 -27.28 -43.43
C LYS A 237 -11.88 -27.32 -43.08
N ARG A 238 -11.42 -26.40 -42.23
CA ARG A 238 -10.03 -26.40 -41.72
C ARG A 238 -9.73 -27.63 -40.87
N ALA A 239 -10.67 -28.04 -40.01
CA ALA A 239 -10.52 -29.26 -39.22
C ALA A 239 -10.44 -30.50 -40.12
N ALA A 240 -11.24 -30.56 -41.18
CA ALA A 240 -11.16 -31.60 -42.19
C ALA A 240 -9.77 -31.65 -42.84
N PHE A 241 -9.31 -30.55 -43.45
CA PHE A 241 -8.02 -30.55 -44.16
C PHE A 241 -6.80 -30.82 -43.27
N ASN A 242 -6.84 -30.41 -42.01
CA ASN A 242 -5.71 -30.62 -41.10
C ASN A 242 -5.64 -32.05 -40.52
N ASN A 243 -6.72 -32.82 -40.59
CA ASN A 243 -6.81 -34.13 -39.93
C ASN A 243 -7.11 -35.29 -40.89
N CYS A 244 -7.69 -35.04 -42.05
CA CYS A 244 -7.93 -36.06 -43.06
C CYS A 244 -6.66 -36.31 -43.88
N SER A 245 -6.42 -37.57 -44.28
CA SER A 245 -5.39 -37.89 -45.27
C SER A 245 -5.61 -37.11 -46.58
N ARG A 246 -4.52 -36.72 -47.26
CA ARG A 246 -4.56 -35.94 -48.52
C ARG A 246 -5.40 -36.58 -49.64
N HIS A 247 -5.49 -37.90 -49.66
CA HIS A 247 -6.24 -38.67 -50.67
C HIS A 247 -7.64 -39.11 -50.21
N ALA A 248 -8.06 -38.72 -49.00
CA ALA A 248 -9.39 -39.06 -48.51
C ALA A 248 -10.45 -38.15 -49.15
N ARG A 249 -11.56 -38.74 -49.60
CA ARG A 249 -12.74 -37.97 -50.01
C ARG A 249 -13.39 -37.38 -48.76
N ILE A 250 -13.51 -36.06 -48.70
CA ILE A 250 -14.09 -35.36 -47.54
C ILE A 250 -15.62 -35.32 -47.69
N ASP A 251 -16.34 -35.88 -46.71
CA ASP A 251 -17.80 -35.79 -46.56
C ASP A 251 -18.12 -34.96 -45.31
N ILE A 252 -18.77 -33.81 -45.47
CA ILE A 252 -19.12 -32.92 -44.34
C ILE A 252 -20.61 -33.09 -44.06
N ARG A 253 -20.93 -33.59 -42.86
CA ARG A 253 -22.30 -33.71 -42.37
C ARG A 253 -22.49 -32.75 -41.20
N ALA A 254 -23.08 -31.60 -41.50
CA ALA A 254 -23.42 -30.56 -40.53
C ALA A 254 -24.82 -30.75 -39.95
#